data_AF-A0AA37XJ16-F1
#
_entry.id   AF-A0AA37XJ16-F1
#
_cell.length_a   1.000
_cell.length_b   1.000
_cell.length_c   1.000
_cell.angle_alpha   90.00
_cell.angle_beta   90.00
_cell.angle_gamma   90.00
#
_symmetry.space_group_name_H-M   'P 1'
#
loop_
_entity.id
_entity.type
_entity.pdbx_description
1 polymer ?
#
loop_
_entity_poly.entity_id
_entity_poly.type
_entity_poly.pdbx_seq_one_letter_code
_entity_poly.pdbx_strand_id
1 'polypeptide(L)'
;MALVEVPPRAAAAVQLRHRRDLDEVDLRRELVALSEEGYSQTRIAQWLQISQSAVSQLLKTARGGSVARAGFSGASPRELCQRYAAGLLSREQVVDELTRWEYVPMAQHEAYEDLPVQPEGTIWDVYRAAMDGLIDEGLYGEVAARVAADASA
;
A
#
# COMPACT_ATOMS: atom_id res chain seq x y z
N MET A 1 -19.22 7.25 -13.23
CA MET A 1 -18.56 8.06 -12.20
C MET A 1 -17.59 8.96 -12.93
N ALA A 2 -17.79 10.28 -12.94
CA ALA A 2 -16.88 11.18 -13.63
C ALA A 2 -15.54 11.15 -12.89
N LEU A 3 -14.47 10.72 -13.57
CA LEU A 3 -13.10 10.97 -13.13
C LEU A 3 -12.98 12.47 -12.96
N VAL A 4 -12.96 12.94 -11.71
CA VAL A 4 -12.70 14.35 -11.42
C VAL A 4 -11.26 14.57 -11.82
N GLU A 5 -11.05 15.17 -12.98
CA GLU A 5 -9.72 15.51 -13.47
C GLU A 5 -9.06 16.41 -12.43
N VAL A 6 -8.03 15.89 -11.75
CA VAL A 6 -7.30 16.64 -10.73
C VAL A 6 -6.58 17.77 -11.46
N PRO A 7 -6.86 19.05 -11.14
CA PRO A 7 -6.17 20.15 -11.79
C PRO A 7 -4.66 20.02 -11.60
N PRO A 8 -3.79 20.38 -12.58
CA PRO A 8 -2.34 20.20 -12.46
C PRO A 8 -1.74 20.82 -11.18
N ARG A 9 -2.31 21.94 -10.72
CA ARG A 9 -1.92 22.59 -9.45
C ARG A 9 -2.22 21.75 -8.19
N ALA A 10 -3.18 20.85 -8.25
CA ALA A 10 -3.58 19.99 -7.15
C ALA A 10 -2.83 18.65 -7.14
N ALA A 11 -2.15 18.27 -8.25
CA ALA A 11 -1.38 17.05 -8.33
C ALA A 11 -0.30 16.96 -7.24
N ALA A 12 0.44 18.05 -7.01
CA ALA A 12 1.42 18.14 -5.93
C ALA A 12 0.79 17.96 -4.54
N ALA A 13 -0.40 18.53 -4.30
CA ALA A 13 -1.11 18.37 -3.03
C ALA A 13 -1.63 16.93 -2.83
N VAL A 14 -2.09 16.28 -3.90
CA VAL A 14 -2.50 14.87 -3.88
C VAL A 14 -1.31 13.96 -3.56
N GLN A 15 -0.17 14.17 -4.23
CA GLN A 15 1.06 13.42 -3.94
C GLN A 15 1.52 13.61 -2.49
N LEU A 16 1.54 14.85 -1.99
CA LEU A 16 1.92 15.14 -0.59
C LEU A 16 0.98 14.47 0.41
N ARG A 17 -0.33 14.43 0.11
CA ARG A 17 -1.30 13.70 0.95
C ARG A 17 -0.98 12.21 0.99
N HIS A 18 -0.75 11.57 -0.16
CA HIS A 18 -0.37 10.15 -0.20
C HIS A 18 0.92 9.87 0.58
N ARG A 19 1.92 10.74 0.41
CA ARG A 19 3.18 10.63 1.15
C ARG A 19 2.96 10.72 2.66
N ARG A 20 2.19 11.70 3.12
CA ARG A 20 1.86 11.84 4.56
C ARG A 20 1.14 10.61 5.10
N ASP A 21 0.16 10.09 4.37
CA ASP A 21 -0.60 8.93 4.80
C ASP A 21 0.29 7.66 4.88
N LEU A 22 1.26 7.52 3.97
CA LEU A 22 2.27 6.45 3.99
C LEU A 22 3.32 6.63 5.09
N ASP A 23 3.80 7.85 5.32
CA ASP A 23 4.71 8.16 6.42
C ASP A 23 4.06 7.80 7.77
N GLU A 24 2.74 7.96 7.90
CA GLU A 24 1.99 7.54 9.09
C GLU A 24 1.89 6.00 9.22
N VAL A 25 1.82 5.27 8.10
CA VAL A 25 1.90 3.80 8.09
C VAL A 25 3.29 3.35 8.54
N ASP A 26 4.34 3.93 7.97
CA ASP A 26 5.72 3.55 8.26
C ASP A 26 6.10 3.91 9.71
N LEU A 27 5.68 5.07 10.21
CA LEU A 27 5.84 5.44 11.62
C LEU A 27 5.21 4.41 12.57
N ARG A 28 4.02 3.91 12.25
CA ARG A 28 3.35 2.89 13.07
C ARG A 28 4.12 1.57 13.07
N ARG A 29 4.69 1.16 11.92
CA ARG A 29 5.53 -0.04 11.81
C ARG A 29 6.80 0.09 12.64
N GLU A 30 7.50 1.21 12.54
CA GLU A 30 8.69 1.51 13.34
C GLU A 30 8.38 1.50 14.85
N LEU A 31 7.24 2.06 15.26
CA LEU A 31 6.80 2.01 16.64
C LEU A 31 6.57 0.59 17.16
N VAL A 32 5.95 -0.28 16.36
CA VAL A 32 5.76 -1.69 16.71
C VAL A 32 7.11 -2.40 16.82
N ALA A 33 8.01 -2.21 15.86
CA ALA A 33 9.35 -2.80 15.88
C ALA A 33 10.14 -2.39 17.15
N LEU A 34 10.18 -1.10 17.49
CA LEU A 34 10.81 -0.61 18.71
C LEU A 34 10.18 -1.20 19.97
N SER A 35 8.86 -1.40 19.99
CA SER A 35 8.17 -2.04 21.11
C SER A 35 8.52 -3.53 21.22
N GLU A 36 8.68 -4.24 20.10
CA GLU A 36 9.03 -5.67 20.05
C GLU A 36 10.50 -5.92 20.43
N GLU A 37 11.38 -4.96 20.15
CA GLU A 37 12.77 -4.93 20.65
C GLU A 37 12.87 -4.66 22.17
N GLY A 38 11.74 -4.36 22.84
CA GLY A 38 11.66 -4.22 24.29
C GLY A 38 11.90 -2.81 24.81
N TYR A 39 11.92 -1.78 23.95
CA TYR A 39 12.01 -0.39 24.42
C TYR A 39 10.72 0.06 25.10
N SER A 40 10.86 0.81 26.20
CA SER A 40 9.70 1.36 26.91
C SER A 40 9.06 2.51 26.13
N GLN A 41 7.74 2.66 26.25
CA GLN A 41 7.01 3.75 25.59
C GLN A 41 7.53 5.13 25.99
N THR A 42 8.01 5.31 27.23
CA THR A 42 8.63 6.55 27.69
C THR A 42 9.90 6.87 26.92
N ARG A 43 10.74 5.87 26.64
CA ARG A 43 11.99 6.05 25.89
C ARG A 43 11.71 6.34 24.42
N ILE A 44 10.75 5.63 23.83
CA ILE A 44 10.28 5.89 22.46
C ILE A 44 9.72 7.31 22.33
N ALA A 45 8.91 7.75 23.30
CA ALA A 45 8.35 9.11 23.35
C ALA A 45 9.44 10.19 23.37
N GLN A 46 10.54 9.96 24.10
CA GLN A 46 11.69 10.86 24.12
C GLN A 46 12.38 10.94 22.76
N TRP A 47 12.59 9.82 22.05
CA TRP A 47 13.20 9.84 20.73
C TRP A 47 12.34 10.54 19.68
N LEU A 48 11.03 10.32 19.73
CA LEU A 48 10.08 10.90 18.78
C LEU A 48 9.61 12.31 19.17
N GLN A 49 10.03 12.83 20.33
CA GLN A 49 9.62 14.13 20.86
C GLN A 49 8.09 14.30 20.94
N ILE A 50 7.38 13.25 21.35
CA ILE A 50 5.92 13.24 21.58
C ILE A 50 5.60 12.78 23.00
N SER A 51 4.33 12.85 23.41
CA SER A 51 3.94 12.33 24.72
C SER A 51 3.93 10.79 24.75
N GLN A 52 4.17 10.21 25.93
CA GLN A 52 4.01 8.76 26.11
C GLN A 52 2.57 8.30 25.81
N SER A 53 1.56 9.12 26.13
CA SER A 53 0.17 8.84 25.77
C SER A 53 -0.07 8.80 24.25
N ALA A 54 0.61 9.64 23.47
CA ALA A 54 0.56 9.60 22.01
C ALA A 54 1.19 8.31 21.46
N VAL A 55 2.34 7.89 22.00
CA VAL A 55 2.95 6.59 21.67
C VAL A 55 1.99 5.43 21.97
N SER A 56 1.36 5.45 23.15
CA SER A 56 0.38 4.43 23.53
C SER A 56 -0.80 4.36 22.55
N GLN A 57 -1.30 5.51 22.10
CA GLN A 57 -2.41 5.57 21.16
C GLN A 57 -2.00 5.07 19.76
N LEU A 58 -0.83 5.49 19.27
CA LEU A 58 -0.28 5.03 18.01
C LEU A 58 -0.08 3.51 18.02
N LEU A 59 0.53 2.96 19.07
CA LEU A 59 0.70 1.50 19.23
C LEU A 59 -0.64 0.76 19.29
N LYS A 60 -1.68 1.35 19.91
CA LYS A 60 -3.02 0.76 19.94
C LYS A 60 -3.62 0.68 18.54
N THR A 61 -3.42 1.71 17.71
CA THR A 61 -3.89 1.73 16.32
C THR A 61 -3.02 0.92 15.37
N ALA A 62 -1.73 0.72 15.70
CA ALA A 62 -0.78 -0.01 14.88
C ALA A 62 -0.96 -1.53 14.97
N ARG A 63 -1.48 -2.04 16.10
CA ARG A 63 -1.82 -3.46 16.28
C ARG A 63 -2.95 -3.84 15.32
N GLY A 64 -2.59 -4.43 14.18
CA GLY A 64 -3.50 -4.78 13.09
C GLY A 64 -3.07 -4.21 11.73
N GLY A 65 -2.07 -3.32 11.70
CA GLY A 65 -1.44 -2.89 10.45
C GLY A 65 -0.61 -4.01 9.83
N SER A 66 -0.68 -4.16 8.52
CA SER A 66 0.11 -5.14 7.78
C SER A 66 1.58 -4.70 7.71
N VAL A 67 2.50 -5.64 7.93
CA VAL A 67 3.95 -5.41 7.78
C VAL A 67 4.32 -5.55 6.31
N ALA A 68 5.25 -4.71 5.83
CA ALA A 68 5.76 -4.85 4.47
C ALA A 68 6.29 -6.27 4.24
N ARG A 69 5.95 -6.88 3.10
CA ARG A 69 6.38 -8.25 2.79
C ARG A 69 7.90 -8.24 2.56
N ALA A 70 8.61 -9.25 3.06
CA ALA A 70 10.06 -9.32 2.90
C ALA A 70 10.46 -9.26 1.41
N GLY A 71 11.35 -8.33 1.07
CA GLY A 71 11.75 -8.07 -0.33
C GLY A 71 10.71 -7.29 -1.14
N PHE A 72 9.79 -6.59 -0.48
CA PHE A 72 8.85 -5.64 -1.06
C PHE A 72 8.84 -4.36 -0.24
N SER A 73 8.51 -3.26 -0.92
CA SER A 73 8.38 -1.94 -0.33
C SER A 73 7.03 -1.74 0.37
N GLY A 74 6.09 -2.69 0.28
CA GLY A 74 4.75 -2.57 0.85
C GLY A 74 4.16 -3.91 1.27
N ALA A 75 3.02 -3.86 1.96
CA ALA A 75 2.35 -5.04 2.48
C ALA A 75 1.25 -5.58 1.55
N SER A 76 0.87 -4.83 0.51
CA SER A 76 -0.08 -5.25 -0.52
C SER A 76 0.23 -4.62 -1.88
N PRO A 77 -0.27 -5.18 -3.01
CA PRO A 77 -0.12 -4.58 -4.33
C PRO A 77 -0.67 -3.15 -4.38
N ARG A 78 -1.76 -2.89 -3.66
CA ARG A 78 -2.32 -1.55 -3.57
C ARG A 78 -1.40 -0.58 -2.85
N GLU A 79 -0.75 -1.00 -1.78
CA GLU A 79 0.22 -0.15 -1.05
C GLU A 79 1.44 0.16 -1.92
N LEU A 80 1.89 -0.78 -2.76
CA LEU A 80 2.94 -0.52 -3.75
C LEU A 80 2.53 0.57 -4.76
N CYS A 81 1.30 0.52 -5.25
CA CYS A 81 0.76 1.57 -6.13
C CYS A 81 0.66 2.92 -5.40
N GLN A 82 0.26 2.94 -4.13
CA GLN A 82 0.22 4.16 -3.31
C GLN A 82 1.62 4.77 -3.14
N ARG A 83 2.64 3.94 -2.88
CA ARG A 83 4.04 4.40 -2.78
C ARG A 83 4.56 4.96 -4.10
N TYR A 84 4.22 4.35 -5.22
CA TYR A 84 4.51 4.91 -6.54
C TYR A 84 3.83 6.27 -6.74
N ALA A 85 2.53 6.38 -6.44
CA ALA A 85 1.79 7.65 -6.53
C ALA A 85 2.36 8.75 -5.62
N ALA A 86 2.95 8.38 -4.49
CA ALA A 86 3.65 9.30 -3.58
C ALA A 86 5.05 9.70 -4.07
N GLY A 87 5.57 9.07 -5.13
CA GLY A 87 6.93 9.25 -5.64
C GLY A 87 8.02 8.59 -4.79
N LEU A 88 7.66 7.59 -3.98
CA LEU A 88 8.59 6.81 -3.16
C LEU A 88 9.17 5.61 -3.92
N LEU A 89 8.52 5.18 -5.01
CA LEU A 89 9.00 4.15 -5.91
C LEU A 89 9.12 4.72 -7.32
N SER A 90 10.18 4.32 -8.02
CA SER A 90 10.27 4.51 -9.48
C SER A 90 9.28 3.60 -10.21
N ARG A 91 9.05 3.89 -11.50
CA ARG A 91 8.19 3.05 -12.34
C ARG A 91 8.78 1.64 -12.47
N GLU A 92 10.08 1.54 -12.67
CA GLU A 92 10.80 0.28 -12.80
C GLU A 92 10.65 -0.58 -11.54
N GLN A 93 10.80 0.03 -10.36
CA GLN A 93 10.65 -0.67 -9.09
C GLN A 93 9.23 -1.16 -8.85
N VAL A 94 8.21 -0.31 -9.05
CA VAL A 94 6.82 -0.75 -8.80
C VAL A 94 6.39 -1.82 -9.80
N VAL A 95 6.84 -1.77 -11.06
CA VAL A 95 6.56 -2.82 -12.05
C VAL A 95 7.26 -4.13 -11.65
N ASP A 96 8.53 -4.08 -11.26
CA ASP A 96 9.27 -5.26 -10.77
C ASP A 96 8.55 -5.90 -9.59
N GLU A 97 8.28 -5.13 -8.54
CA GLU A 97 7.61 -5.59 -7.33
C GLU A 97 6.20 -6.11 -7.59
N LEU A 98 5.39 -5.45 -8.43
CA LEU A 98 4.06 -5.93 -8.77
C LEU A 98 4.08 -7.18 -9.65
N THR A 99 5.10 -7.38 -10.48
CA THR A 99 5.20 -8.57 -11.34
C THR A 99 5.57 -9.81 -10.52
N ARG A 100 6.52 -9.67 -9.59
CA ARG A 100 6.96 -10.76 -8.70
C ARG A 100 6.00 -11.03 -7.52
N TRP A 101 4.91 -10.26 -7.42
CA TRP A 101 3.94 -10.44 -6.35
C TRP A 101 3.15 -11.73 -6.55
N GLU A 102 3.16 -12.61 -5.55
CA GLU A 102 2.33 -13.82 -5.56
C GLU A 102 0.87 -13.43 -5.29
N TYR A 103 0.12 -13.18 -6.37
CA TYR A 103 -1.28 -12.79 -6.27
C TYR A 103 -2.16 -13.91 -5.74
N VAL A 104 -3.07 -13.57 -4.85
CA VAL A 104 -4.14 -14.47 -4.42
C VAL A 104 -5.02 -14.78 -5.64
N PRO A 105 -5.25 -16.06 -5.98
CA PRO A 105 -6.14 -16.42 -7.06
C PRO A 105 -7.55 -15.91 -6.78
N MET A 106 -8.17 -15.30 -7.78
CA MET A 106 -9.57 -14.89 -7.68
C MET A 106 -10.42 -16.17 -7.71
N ALA A 107 -11.15 -16.46 -6.62
CA ALA A 107 -12.07 -17.59 -6.61
C ALA A 107 -13.09 -17.40 -7.74
N GLN A 108 -13.20 -18.39 -8.62
CA GLN A 108 -14.26 -18.45 -9.62
C GLN A 108 -15.57 -18.72 -8.88
N HIS A 109 -16.24 -17.66 -8.43
CA HIS A 109 -17.55 -17.81 -7.79
C HIS A 109 -18.61 -18.10 -8.86
N GLU A 110 -18.99 -19.38 -8.97
CA GLU A 110 -20.33 -19.73 -9.41
C GLU A 110 -21.35 -19.17 -8.41
N ALA A 111 -22.40 -18.55 -8.93
CA ALA A 111 -23.56 -17.95 -8.24
C ALA A 111 -23.38 -16.54 -7.62
N TYR A 112 -24.11 -15.61 -8.24
CA TYR A 112 -24.45 -14.27 -7.77
C TYR A 112 -25.41 -14.35 -6.57
N GLU A 113 -24.94 -14.41 -5.33
CA GLU A 113 -25.84 -14.13 -4.18
C GLU A 113 -25.30 -13.13 -3.14
N ASP A 114 -24.04 -12.73 -3.19
CA ASP A 114 -23.54 -11.57 -2.43
C ASP A 114 -22.42 -10.91 -3.21
N LEU A 115 -22.33 -9.56 -3.23
CA LEU A 115 -21.13 -8.87 -3.75
C LEU A 115 -19.95 -9.34 -2.89
N PRO A 116 -19.05 -10.20 -3.38
CA PRO A 116 -17.99 -10.71 -2.53
C PRO A 116 -17.03 -9.54 -2.26
N VAL A 117 -16.75 -9.29 -0.99
CA VAL A 117 -15.61 -8.47 -0.59
C VAL A 117 -14.38 -9.14 -1.21
N GLN A 118 -13.86 -8.54 -2.28
CA GLN A 118 -12.68 -9.08 -2.97
C GLN A 118 -11.52 -9.11 -1.97
N PRO A 119 -10.85 -10.27 -1.78
CA PRO A 119 -9.74 -10.36 -0.84
C PRO A 119 -8.59 -9.46 -1.30
N GLU A 120 -7.89 -8.87 -0.32
CA GLU A 120 -6.63 -8.15 -0.57
C GLU A 120 -5.56 -9.10 -1.13
N GLY A 121 -4.63 -8.56 -1.90
CA GLY A 121 -3.54 -9.31 -2.53
C GLY A 121 -3.89 -9.94 -3.88
N THR A 122 -5.05 -9.61 -4.47
CA THR A 122 -5.43 -10.06 -5.82
C THR A 122 -4.99 -9.06 -6.88
N ILE A 123 -4.93 -9.46 -8.15
CA ILE A 123 -4.61 -8.54 -9.28
C ILE A 123 -5.65 -7.39 -9.40
N TRP A 124 -6.83 -7.56 -8.81
CA TRP A 124 -7.85 -6.53 -8.67
C TRP A 124 -7.33 -5.31 -7.87
N ASP A 125 -6.40 -5.49 -6.94
CA ASP A 125 -5.83 -4.36 -6.22
C ASP A 125 -5.10 -3.38 -7.15
N VAL A 126 -4.41 -3.91 -8.17
CA VAL A 126 -3.70 -3.13 -9.17
C VAL A 126 -4.68 -2.44 -10.12
N TYR A 127 -5.72 -3.14 -10.56
CA TYR A 127 -6.77 -2.50 -11.37
C TYR A 127 -7.48 -1.39 -10.57
N ARG A 128 -7.86 -1.62 -9.31
CA ARG A 128 -8.49 -0.57 -8.47
C ARG A 128 -7.56 0.62 -8.31
N ALA A 129 -6.26 0.38 -8.18
CA ALA A 129 -5.27 1.45 -8.14
C ALA A 129 -5.27 2.29 -9.42
N ALA A 130 -5.42 1.69 -10.60
CA ALA A 130 -5.58 2.42 -11.86
C ALA A 130 -6.88 3.23 -11.89
N MET A 131 -8.01 2.64 -11.48
CA MET A 131 -9.30 3.33 -11.39
C MET A 131 -9.28 4.53 -10.43
N ASP A 132 -8.50 4.43 -9.36
CA ASP A 132 -8.32 5.51 -8.38
C ASP A 132 -7.26 6.53 -8.79
N GLY A 133 -6.60 6.34 -9.93
CA GLY A 133 -5.55 7.23 -10.44
C GLY A 133 -4.23 7.17 -9.68
N LEU A 134 -3.96 6.07 -8.95
CA LEU A 134 -2.66 5.84 -8.29
C LEU A 134 -1.57 5.42 -9.30
N ILE A 135 -1.99 4.77 -10.38
CA ILE A 135 -1.15 4.35 -11.50
C ILE A 135 -1.86 4.66 -12.80
N ASP A 136 -1.10 4.85 -13.89
CA ASP A 136 -1.68 5.01 -15.22
C ASP A 136 -2.07 3.65 -15.85
N GLU A 137 -2.94 3.71 -16.87
CA GLU A 137 -3.40 2.53 -17.61
C GLU A 137 -2.24 1.76 -18.25
N GLY A 138 -1.17 2.46 -18.65
CA GLY A 138 0.01 1.84 -19.25
C GLY A 138 0.77 0.96 -18.26
N LEU A 139 0.93 1.42 -17.01
CA LEU A 139 1.53 0.65 -15.92
C LEU A 139 0.70 -0.57 -15.60
N TYR A 140 -0.61 -0.40 -15.47
CA TYR A 140 -1.52 -1.52 -15.26
C TYR A 140 -1.41 -2.56 -16.38
N GLY A 141 -1.46 -2.13 -17.64
CA GLY A 141 -1.35 -3.03 -18.80
C GLY A 141 -0.02 -3.77 -18.85
N GLU A 142 1.08 -3.08 -18.53
CA GLU A 142 2.41 -3.69 -18.44
C GLU A 142 2.49 -4.78 -17.37
N VAL A 143 2.03 -4.49 -16.15
CA VAL A 143 2.01 -5.48 -15.06
C VAL A 143 1.10 -6.66 -15.40
N ALA A 144 -0.12 -6.40 -15.89
CA ALA A 144 -1.08 -7.44 -16.25
C ALA A 144 -0.54 -8.37 -17.34
N ALA A 145 0.16 -7.83 -18.35
CA ALA A 145 0.75 -8.63 -19.41
C ALA A 145 1.87 -9.54 -18.89
N ARG A 146 2.74 -9.05 -18.00
CA ARG A 146 3.83 -9.84 -17.42
C ARG A 146 3.30 -10.95 -16.51
N VAL A 147 2.35 -10.63 -15.63
CA VAL A 147 1.73 -11.61 -14.72
C VAL A 147 0.99 -12.71 -15.51
N ALA A 148 0.31 -12.35 -16.60
CA ALA A 148 -0.36 -13.34 -17.46
C ALA A 148 0.63 -14.26 -18.19
N ALA A 149 1.79 -13.72 -18.61
CA ALA A 149 2.84 -14.51 -19.23
C ALA A 149 3.47 -15.51 -18.25
N ASP A 150 3.74 -15.09 -17.01
CA ASP A 150 4.29 -15.95 -15.95
C ASP A 150 3.29 -17.04 -15.52
N ALA A 151 1.99 -16.77 -15.55
CA ALA A 151 0.96 -17.78 -15.27
C ALA A 151 0.80 -18.84 -16.38
N SER A 152 1.36 -18.59 -17.57
CA SER A 152 1.27 -19.47 -18.74
C SER A 152 2.53 -20.31 -18.99
N ALA A 153 3.58 -20.11 -18.17
CA ALA A 153 4.88 -20.79 -18.26
C ALA A 153 4.99 -21.96 -17.28
#